data_AF-A0A3D0UM59-F1
#
_entry.id   AF-A0A3D0UM59-F1
#
_cell.length_a   1.000
_cell.length_b   1.000
_cell.length_c   1.000
_cell.angle_alpha   90.00
_cell.angle_beta   90.00
_cell.angle_gamma   90.00
#
_symmetry.space_group_name_H-M   'P 1'
#
loop_
_entity.id
_entity.type
_entity.pdbx_description
1 polymer ?
#
loop_
_entity_poly.entity_id
_entity_poly.type
_entity_poly.pdbx_seq_one_letter_code
_entity_poly.pdbx_strand_id
1 'polypeptide(L)'
;MKDSKFISGALAGSITSLPVMAILYLGNQLFNLPFVPFDAFDWLARVLPGDVITIGIDAIVSLITAFNLGDTSQTAKGIEQFMAAVMFILFGASLGILIAWGTHAWQNIRQWVGSLLGFVAFLLVMIVELSLGALVQPAVDLLWLTLLFVGWGWIIGKFLIGLEPTLSQEQITDLPQTSRRDVLIRLAASSAGIAIGAFGLGRLLGPSRQVTGASRPLEEPAPNITAKSTVQPAPSTPPPSTLPEQTAAAVTRDQIAPAPGTRLELTPNDDFYRIDI
;
A
#
# COMPACT_ATOMS: atom_id res chain seq x y z
N MET A 1 -31.04 -20.42 -8.38
CA MET A 1 -29.84 -20.57 -9.27
C MET A 1 -29.06 -19.27 -9.47
N LYS A 2 -29.67 -18.08 -9.35
CA LYS A 2 -28.99 -16.77 -9.52
C LYS A 2 -27.96 -16.48 -8.41
N ASP A 3 -28.31 -16.81 -7.17
CA ASP A 3 -27.48 -16.52 -5.99
C ASP A 3 -26.15 -17.31 -5.97
N SER A 4 -26.18 -18.54 -6.47
CA SER A 4 -24.98 -19.37 -6.58
C SER A 4 -23.91 -18.75 -7.48
N LYS A 5 -24.30 -18.00 -8.52
CA LYS A 5 -23.34 -17.40 -9.47
C LYS A 5 -22.64 -16.18 -8.86
N PHE A 6 -23.38 -15.38 -8.09
CA PHE A 6 -22.81 -14.25 -7.36
C PHE A 6 -21.84 -14.71 -6.27
N ILE A 7 -22.17 -15.77 -5.54
CA ILE A 7 -21.28 -16.35 -4.53
C ILE A 7 -20.00 -16.88 -5.19
N SER A 8 -20.10 -17.60 -6.31
CA SER A 8 -18.92 -18.05 -7.06
C SER A 8 -18.06 -16.88 -7.58
N GLY A 9 -18.70 -15.81 -8.06
CA GLY A 9 -18.05 -14.55 -8.44
C GLY A 9 -17.26 -13.94 -7.28
N ALA A 10 -17.94 -13.75 -6.14
CA ALA A 10 -17.33 -13.19 -4.94
C ALA A 10 -16.14 -14.02 -4.47
N LEU A 11 -16.30 -15.34 -4.37
CA LEU A 11 -15.22 -16.25 -3.94
C LEU A 11 -14.03 -16.23 -4.90
N ALA A 12 -14.28 -16.28 -6.22
CA ALA A 12 -13.20 -16.21 -7.21
C ALA A 12 -12.42 -14.89 -7.09
N GLY A 13 -13.13 -13.78 -6.94
CA GLY A 13 -12.54 -12.46 -6.73
C GLY A 13 -11.73 -12.33 -5.43
N SER A 14 -12.30 -12.75 -4.31
CA SER A 14 -11.64 -12.70 -3.00
C SER A 14 -10.44 -13.63 -2.87
N ILE A 15 -10.50 -14.82 -3.47
CA ILE A 15 -9.37 -15.76 -3.39
C ILE A 15 -8.22 -15.29 -4.27
N THR A 16 -8.52 -14.80 -5.48
CA THR A 16 -7.49 -14.34 -6.42
C THR A 16 -6.92 -12.96 -6.07
N SER A 17 -7.57 -12.17 -5.22
CA SER A 17 -6.98 -10.92 -4.72
C SER A 17 -5.76 -11.16 -3.81
N LEU A 18 -5.70 -12.29 -3.11
CA LEU A 18 -4.56 -12.65 -2.25
C LEU A 18 -3.23 -12.73 -3.02
N PRO A 19 -3.10 -13.52 -4.12
CA PRO A 19 -1.85 -13.56 -4.88
C PRO A 19 -1.57 -12.22 -5.58
N VAL A 20 -2.60 -11.47 -6.00
CA VAL A 20 -2.39 -10.14 -6.59
C VAL A 20 -1.81 -9.16 -5.57
N MET A 21 -2.38 -9.11 -4.37
CA MET A 21 -1.85 -8.32 -3.26
C MET A 21 -0.42 -8.73 -2.92
N ALA A 22 -0.12 -10.02 -2.97
CA ALA A 22 1.22 -10.53 -2.74
C ALA A 22 2.23 -10.11 -3.82
N ILE A 23 1.81 -10.10 -5.09
CA ILE A 23 2.61 -9.63 -6.23
C ILE A 23 2.83 -8.10 -6.10
N LEU A 24 1.81 -7.33 -5.74
CA LEU A 24 1.94 -5.90 -5.45
C LEU A 24 2.95 -5.65 -4.33
N TYR A 25 2.86 -6.43 -3.24
CA TYR A 25 3.79 -6.32 -2.11
C TYR A 25 5.23 -6.61 -2.53
N LEU A 26 5.45 -7.65 -3.33
CA LEU A 26 6.78 -7.96 -3.89
C LEU A 26 7.29 -6.85 -4.80
N GLY A 27 6.45 -6.31 -5.69
CA GLY A 27 6.80 -5.20 -6.57
C GLY A 27 7.22 -3.96 -5.77
N ASN A 28 6.46 -3.64 -4.72
CA ASN A 28 6.79 -2.56 -3.80
C ASN A 28 8.13 -2.81 -3.08
N GLN A 29 8.34 -4.01 -2.55
CA GLN A 29 9.52 -4.30 -1.75
C GLN A 29 10.80 -4.39 -2.59
N LEU A 30 10.72 -4.82 -3.86
CA LEU A 30 11.90 -5.00 -4.72
C LEU A 30 12.23 -3.79 -5.59
N PHE A 31 11.20 -3.09 -6.06
CA PHE A 31 11.34 -2.03 -7.07
C PHE A 31 10.72 -0.70 -6.65
N ASN A 32 10.19 -0.60 -5.41
CA ASN A 32 9.46 0.55 -4.90
C ASN A 32 8.25 0.93 -5.78
N LEU A 33 7.60 -0.08 -6.38
CA LEU A 33 6.37 0.09 -7.16
C LEU A 33 5.16 0.36 -6.24
N PRO A 34 4.07 0.95 -6.76
CA PRO A 34 2.87 1.25 -5.97
C PRO A 34 2.28 0.03 -5.26
N PHE A 35 1.84 0.23 -4.02
CA PHE A 35 1.18 -0.80 -3.22
C PHE A 35 -0.28 -0.43 -2.98
N VAL A 36 -1.06 -0.64 -4.05
CA VAL A 36 -2.47 -0.25 -4.18
C VAL A 36 -3.34 -0.48 -2.94
N PRO A 37 -3.25 -1.58 -2.17
CA PRO A 37 -4.09 -1.74 -0.99
C PRO A 37 -3.93 -0.61 0.03
N PHE A 38 -2.70 -0.20 0.31
CA PHE A 38 -2.42 0.88 1.28
C PHE A 38 -2.69 2.25 0.67
N ASP A 39 -2.33 2.44 -0.60
CA ASP A 39 -2.56 3.71 -1.31
C ASP A 39 -4.07 3.99 -1.44
N ALA A 40 -4.88 2.99 -1.78
CA ALA A 40 -6.34 3.12 -1.80
C ALA A 40 -6.93 3.43 -0.43
N PHE A 41 -6.38 2.87 0.65
CA PHE A 41 -6.84 3.17 2.02
C PHE A 41 -6.46 4.59 2.44
N ASP A 42 -5.24 5.04 2.13
CA ASP A 42 -4.79 6.41 2.39
C ASP A 42 -5.63 7.43 1.60
N TRP A 43 -5.90 7.14 0.33
CA TRP A 43 -6.79 7.96 -0.48
C TRP A 43 -8.20 8.04 0.10
N LEU A 44 -8.74 6.90 0.55
CA LEU A 44 -10.06 6.88 1.18
C LEU A 44 -10.08 7.76 2.44
N ALA A 45 -9.08 7.66 3.30
CA ALA A 45 -8.95 8.50 4.49
C ALA A 45 -8.87 10.00 4.15
N ARG A 46 -8.29 10.38 3.01
CA ARG A 46 -8.21 11.78 2.56
C ARG A 46 -9.50 12.32 1.95
N VAL A 47 -10.34 11.46 1.39
CA VAL A 47 -11.59 11.85 0.70
C VAL A 47 -12.80 11.79 1.64
N LEU A 48 -12.72 11.00 2.71
CA LEU A 48 -13.80 10.90 3.69
C LEU A 48 -14.04 12.24 4.41
N PRO A 49 -15.31 12.61 4.67
CA PRO A 49 -15.63 13.74 5.53
C PRO A 49 -15.00 13.56 6.93
N GLY A 50 -14.61 14.68 7.55
CA GLY A 50 -13.98 14.69 8.88
C GLY A 50 -14.71 13.86 9.93
N ASP A 51 -16.05 13.94 9.95
CA ASP A 51 -16.87 13.21 10.91
C ASP A 51 -16.85 11.68 10.69
N VAL A 52 -16.66 11.23 9.46
CA VAL A 52 -16.64 9.79 9.15
C VAL A 52 -15.28 9.19 9.52
N ILE A 53 -14.19 9.94 9.28
CA ILE A 53 -12.86 9.47 9.64
C ILE A 53 -12.67 9.43 11.16
N THR A 54 -13.23 10.37 11.92
CA THR A 54 -13.16 10.34 13.40
C THR A 54 -13.89 9.13 13.97
N ILE A 55 -15.07 8.76 13.45
CA ILE A 55 -15.76 7.52 13.84
C ILE A 55 -14.85 6.30 13.64
N GLY A 56 -14.10 6.24 12.53
CA GLY A 56 -13.15 5.16 12.26
C GLY A 56 -11.98 5.14 13.25
N ILE A 57 -11.37 6.30 13.51
CA ILE A 57 -10.26 6.45 14.45
C ILE A 57 -10.72 6.07 15.87
N ASP A 58 -11.86 6.57 16.31
CA ASP A 58 -12.42 6.28 17.64
C ASP A 58 -12.73 4.79 17.80
N ALA A 59 -13.21 4.12 16.75
CA ALA A 59 -13.42 2.68 16.75
C ALA A 59 -12.10 1.90 16.90
N ILE A 60 -11.03 2.33 16.23
CA ILE A 60 -9.69 1.72 16.35
C ILE A 60 -9.16 1.91 17.78
N VAL A 61 -9.21 3.13 18.32
CA VAL A 61 -8.76 3.44 19.68
C VAL A 61 -9.58 2.67 20.71
N SER A 62 -10.90 2.61 20.55
CA SER A 62 -11.80 1.83 21.42
C SER A 62 -11.48 0.35 21.39
N LEU A 63 -11.19 -0.22 20.21
CA LEU A 63 -10.78 -1.62 20.09
C LEU A 63 -9.46 -1.89 20.81
N ILE A 64 -8.46 -1.02 20.63
CA ILE A 64 -7.14 -1.18 21.25
C ILE A 64 -7.24 -1.10 22.78
N THR A 65 -7.97 -0.11 23.29
CA THR A 65 -8.14 0.11 24.73
C THR A 65 -9.00 -0.97 25.37
N ALA A 66 -10.10 -1.39 24.73
CA ALA A 66 -10.98 -2.44 25.25
C ALA A 66 -10.27 -3.80 25.40
N PHE A 67 -9.37 -4.13 24.48
CA PHE A 67 -8.61 -5.38 24.50
C PHE A 67 -7.19 -5.23 25.09
N ASN A 68 -6.82 -4.03 25.57
CA ASN A 68 -5.50 -3.71 26.10
C ASN A 68 -4.35 -4.20 25.19
N LEU A 69 -4.42 -3.87 23.90
CA LEU A 69 -3.52 -4.40 22.87
C LEU A 69 -2.10 -3.79 22.88
N GLY A 70 -1.81 -2.89 23.83
CA GLY A 70 -0.51 -2.24 23.99
C GLY A 70 -0.47 -0.82 23.44
N ASP A 71 0.66 -0.44 22.85
CA ASP A 71 0.87 0.90 22.31
C ASP A 71 -0.14 1.22 21.20
N THR A 72 -0.89 2.32 21.38
CA THR A 72 -1.99 2.68 20.48
C THR A 72 -1.47 3.04 19.09
N SER A 73 -0.33 3.71 18.99
CA SER A 73 0.24 4.15 17.71
C SER A 73 0.65 2.96 16.83
N GLN A 74 1.43 2.04 17.39
CA GLN A 74 1.87 0.85 16.64
C GLN A 74 0.70 -0.07 16.28
N THR A 75 -0.22 -0.30 17.22
CA THR A 75 -1.35 -1.21 17.01
C THR A 75 -2.35 -0.64 16.02
N ALA A 76 -2.64 0.66 16.09
CA ALA A 76 -3.53 1.34 15.14
C ALA A 76 -3.00 1.20 13.72
N LYS A 77 -1.69 1.35 13.51
CA LYS A 77 -1.10 1.17 12.18
C LYS A 77 -1.26 -0.26 11.66
N GLY A 78 -1.11 -1.25 12.52
CA GLY A 78 -1.38 -2.65 12.17
C GLY A 78 -2.84 -2.89 11.77
N ILE A 79 -3.79 -2.26 12.49
CA ILE A 79 -5.22 -2.35 12.19
C ILE A 79 -5.55 -1.67 10.85
N GLU A 80 -5.01 -0.48 10.58
CA GLU A 80 -5.17 0.19 9.28
C GLU A 80 -4.67 -0.69 8.12
N GLN A 81 -3.50 -1.30 8.27
CA GLN A 81 -2.93 -2.19 7.25
C GLN A 81 -3.81 -3.43 7.04
N PHE A 82 -4.37 -3.98 8.12
CA PHE A 82 -5.31 -5.09 8.02
C PHE A 82 -6.61 -4.67 7.32
N MET A 83 -7.17 -3.50 7.64
CA MET A 83 -8.34 -2.95 6.98
C MET A 83 -8.10 -2.72 5.49
N ALA A 84 -6.93 -2.19 5.12
CA ALA A 84 -6.52 -2.01 3.74
C ALA A 84 -6.48 -3.34 2.97
N ALA A 85 -5.91 -4.39 3.57
CA ALA A 85 -5.92 -5.73 2.99
C ALA A 85 -7.34 -6.29 2.82
N VAL A 86 -8.19 -6.16 3.85
CA VAL A 86 -9.61 -6.57 3.79
C VAL A 86 -10.36 -5.81 2.71
N MET A 87 -10.16 -4.50 2.62
CA MET A 87 -10.78 -3.65 1.60
C MET A 87 -10.39 -4.09 0.19
N PHE A 88 -9.12 -4.44 -0.03
CA PHE A 88 -8.66 -4.98 -1.31
C PHE A 88 -9.29 -6.35 -1.65
N ILE A 89 -9.48 -7.21 -0.65
CA ILE A 89 -10.19 -8.49 -0.83
C ILE A 89 -11.66 -8.27 -1.20
N LEU A 90 -12.33 -7.30 -0.56
CA LEU A 90 -13.71 -6.93 -0.87
C LEU A 90 -13.83 -6.28 -2.26
N PHE A 91 -12.83 -5.50 -2.66
CA PHE A 91 -12.74 -4.98 -4.02
C PHE A 91 -12.65 -6.12 -5.05
N GLY A 92 -11.77 -7.09 -4.82
CA GLY A 92 -11.68 -8.30 -5.65
C GLY A 92 -13.00 -9.07 -5.70
N ALA A 93 -13.67 -9.26 -4.55
CA ALA A 93 -14.98 -9.90 -4.46
C ALA A 93 -16.01 -9.19 -5.36
N SER A 94 -16.07 -7.87 -5.27
CA SER A 94 -16.96 -7.01 -6.04
C SER A 94 -16.68 -7.13 -7.54
N LEU A 95 -15.41 -7.12 -7.94
CA LEU A 95 -14.99 -7.33 -9.33
C LEU A 95 -15.46 -8.69 -9.85
N GLY A 96 -15.29 -9.76 -9.08
CA GLY A 96 -15.73 -11.10 -9.45
C GLY A 96 -17.25 -11.24 -9.54
N ILE A 97 -18.00 -10.59 -8.66
CA ILE A 97 -19.47 -10.47 -8.74
C ILE A 97 -19.89 -9.79 -10.05
N LEU A 98 -19.26 -8.65 -10.38
CA LEU A 98 -19.58 -7.89 -11.60
C LEU A 98 -19.30 -8.69 -12.87
N ILE A 99 -18.17 -9.42 -12.91
CA ILE A 99 -17.85 -10.32 -14.03
C ILE A 99 -18.90 -11.43 -14.14
N ALA A 100 -19.21 -12.11 -13.03
CA ALA A 100 -20.20 -13.19 -13.02
C ALA A 100 -21.60 -12.72 -13.46
N TRP A 101 -21.97 -11.50 -13.08
CA TRP A 101 -23.23 -10.86 -13.44
C TRP A 101 -23.28 -10.48 -14.92
N GLY A 102 -22.31 -9.71 -15.41
CA GLY A 102 -22.28 -9.17 -16.77
C GLY A 102 -22.13 -10.24 -17.85
N THR A 103 -21.64 -11.42 -17.48
CA THR A 103 -21.40 -12.53 -18.41
C THR A 103 -22.42 -13.66 -18.29
N HIS A 104 -23.52 -13.41 -17.57
CA HIS A 104 -24.55 -14.42 -17.37
C HIS A 104 -25.13 -14.94 -18.69
N ALA A 105 -25.32 -14.08 -19.69
CA ALA A 105 -25.88 -14.47 -20.98
C ALA A 105 -24.85 -15.04 -21.97
N TRP A 106 -23.56 -14.69 -21.84
CA TRP A 106 -22.52 -14.99 -22.82
C TRP A 106 -21.25 -15.53 -22.14
N GLN A 107 -21.20 -16.85 -21.89
CA GLN A 107 -20.08 -17.48 -21.19
C GLN A 107 -18.77 -17.44 -21.97
N ASN A 108 -18.81 -17.52 -23.31
CA ASN A 108 -17.61 -17.51 -24.16
C ASN A 108 -16.80 -16.20 -24.09
N ILE A 109 -17.42 -15.09 -23.68
CA ILE A 109 -16.75 -13.78 -23.58
C ILE A 109 -16.26 -13.47 -22.15
N ARG A 110 -16.44 -14.40 -21.19
CA ARG A 110 -16.12 -14.16 -19.76
C ARG A 110 -14.73 -13.61 -19.51
N GLN A 111 -13.73 -14.20 -20.14
CA GLN A 111 -12.34 -13.79 -19.98
C GLN A 111 -12.07 -12.38 -20.55
N TRP A 112 -12.73 -12.02 -21.65
CA TRP A 112 -12.60 -10.69 -22.27
C TRP A 112 -13.34 -9.62 -21.47
N VAL A 113 -14.55 -9.93 -20.98
CA VAL A 113 -15.26 -9.06 -20.03
C VAL A 113 -14.46 -8.90 -18.74
N GLY A 114 -13.80 -9.97 -18.28
CA GLY A 114 -12.86 -9.94 -17.17
C GLY A 114 -11.71 -8.97 -17.43
N SER A 115 -11.02 -9.07 -18.57
CA SER A 115 -9.97 -8.12 -18.97
C SER A 115 -10.47 -6.68 -19.04
N LEU A 116 -11.67 -6.46 -19.58
CA LEU A 116 -12.28 -5.13 -19.67
C LEU A 116 -12.56 -4.55 -18.28
N LEU A 117 -13.17 -5.32 -17.37
CA LEU A 117 -13.42 -4.89 -16.00
C LEU A 117 -12.11 -4.70 -15.21
N GLY A 118 -11.10 -5.54 -15.47
CA GLY A 118 -9.75 -5.36 -14.96
C GLY A 118 -9.11 -4.06 -15.45
N PHE A 119 -9.31 -3.69 -16.73
CA PHE A 119 -8.86 -2.40 -17.26
C PHE A 119 -9.59 -1.23 -16.61
N VAL A 120 -10.90 -1.32 -16.39
CA VAL A 120 -11.66 -0.29 -15.65
C VAL A 120 -11.15 -0.17 -14.21
N ALA A 121 -10.89 -1.29 -13.53
CA ALA A 121 -10.29 -1.30 -12.20
C ALA A 121 -8.89 -0.63 -12.20
N PHE A 122 -8.06 -0.92 -13.19
CA PHE A 122 -6.79 -0.24 -13.41
C PHE A 122 -6.96 1.29 -13.53
N LEU A 123 -7.92 1.76 -14.34
CA LEU A 123 -8.16 3.21 -14.47
C LEU A 123 -8.54 3.86 -13.14
N LEU A 124 -9.38 3.19 -12.33
CA LEU A 124 -9.74 3.68 -10.99
C LEU A 124 -8.52 3.76 -10.07
N VAL A 125 -7.68 2.71 -10.06
CA VAL A 125 -6.44 2.70 -9.30
C VAL A 125 -5.49 3.80 -9.78
N MET A 126 -5.33 3.99 -11.09
CA MET A 126 -4.49 5.07 -11.61
C MET A 126 -4.95 6.45 -11.17
N ILE A 127 -6.26 6.69 -11.07
CA ILE A 127 -6.78 7.96 -10.52
C ILE A 127 -6.33 8.15 -9.07
N VAL A 128 -6.43 7.10 -8.27
CA VAL A 128 -5.97 7.09 -6.87
C VAL A 128 -4.47 7.41 -6.80
N GLU A 129 -3.63 6.66 -7.53
CA GLU A 129 -2.17 6.83 -7.51
C GLU A 129 -1.74 8.24 -7.96
N LEU A 130 -2.39 8.76 -9.01
CA LEU A 130 -2.14 10.11 -9.51
C LEU A 130 -2.55 11.17 -8.50
N SER A 131 -3.68 10.99 -7.81
CA SER A 131 -4.16 11.95 -6.81
C SER A 131 -3.28 12.01 -5.55
N LEU A 132 -2.61 10.89 -5.22
CA LEU A 132 -1.65 10.82 -4.12
C LEU A 132 -0.24 11.27 -4.51
N GLY A 133 0.05 11.38 -5.82
CA GLY A 133 1.40 11.62 -6.31
C GLY A 133 2.35 10.44 -6.01
N ALA A 134 1.80 9.22 -5.94
CA ALA A 134 2.52 8.02 -5.52
C ALA A 134 3.34 7.34 -6.63
N LEU A 135 3.24 7.83 -7.87
CA LEU A 135 4.01 7.30 -9.00
C LEU A 135 5.48 7.69 -8.88
N VAL A 136 6.35 6.68 -8.79
CA VAL A 136 7.80 6.86 -8.71
C VAL A 136 8.39 6.87 -10.12
N GLN A 137 7.94 5.94 -10.97
CA GLN A 137 8.40 5.77 -12.34
C GLN A 137 7.16 5.59 -13.24
N PRO A 138 6.53 6.69 -13.71
CA PRO A 138 5.20 6.63 -14.31
C PRO A 138 5.03 5.60 -15.42
N ALA A 139 6.03 5.41 -16.27
CA ALA A 139 5.98 4.41 -17.35
C ALA A 139 6.01 2.96 -16.82
N VAL A 140 6.84 2.68 -15.81
CA VAL A 140 6.97 1.35 -15.20
C VAL A 140 5.72 1.05 -14.37
N ASP A 141 5.27 2.01 -13.57
CA ASP A 141 4.09 1.89 -12.72
C ASP A 141 2.83 1.66 -13.57
N LEU A 142 2.66 2.41 -14.66
CA LEU A 142 1.56 2.23 -15.61
C LEU A 142 1.59 0.84 -16.23
N LEU A 143 2.73 0.40 -16.76
CA LEU A 143 2.87 -0.92 -17.38
C LEU A 143 2.57 -2.03 -16.35
N TRP A 144 3.15 -1.93 -15.16
CA TRP A 144 2.98 -2.87 -14.06
C TRP A 144 1.51 -3.01 -13.65
N LEU A 145 0.85 -1.90 -13.33
CA LEU A 145 -0.55 -1.90 -12.89
C LEU A 145 -1.49 -2.35 -14.03
N THR A 146 -1.23 -1.93 -15.27
CA THR A 146 -2.03 -2.38 -16.42
C THR A 146 -1.96 -3.89 -16.57
N LEU A 147 -0.75 -4.46 -16.62
CA LEU A 147 -0.55 -5.90 -16.78
C LEU A 147 -1.20 -6.68 -15.62
N LEU A 148 -1.02 -6.20 -14.40
CA LEU A 148 -1.52 -6.89 -13.22
C LEU A 148 -3.05 -6.88 -13.14
N PHE A 149 -3.70 -5.73 -13.30
CA PHE A 149 -5.16 -5.62 -13.16
C PHE A 149 -5.91 -6.19 -14.37
N VAL A 150 -5.42 -5.98 -15.59
CA VAL A 150 -6.03 -6.58 -16.79
C VAL A 150 -5.84 -8.10 -16.79
N GLY A 151 -4.63 -8.56 -16.43
CA GLY A 151 -4.34 -9.99 -16.26
C GLY A 151 -5.17 -10.63 -15.16
N TRP A 152 -5.32 -9.94 -14.02
CA TRP A 152 -6.15 -10.42 -12.92
C TRP A 152 -7.63 -10.55 -13.30
N GLY A 153 -8.20 -9.55 -13.97
CA GLY A 153 -9.57 -9.62 -14.48
C GLY A 153 -9.77 -10.79 -15.45
N TRP A 154 -8.81 -11.01 -16.35
CA TRP A 154 -8.81 -12.18 -17.25
C TRP A 154 -8.80 -13.51 -16.49
N ILE A 155 -7.94 -13.61 -15.47
CA ILE A 155 -7.82 -14.80 -14.61
C ILE A 155 -9.15 -15.10 -13.91
N ILE A 156 -9.80 -14.09 -13.32
CA ILE A 156 -11.12 -14.26 -12.68
C ILE A 156 -12.15 -14.77 -13.70
N GLY A 157 -12.22 -14.14 -14.88
CA GLY A 157 -13.14 -14.53 -15.94
C GLY A 157 -12.93 -15.98 -16.37
N LYS A 158 -11.67 -16.41 -16.54
CA LYS A 158 -11.31 -17.79 -16.87
C LYS A 158 -11.68 -18.78 -15.76
N PHE A 159 -11.45 -18.44 -14.49
CA PHE A 159 -11.83 -19.29 -13.36
C PHE A 159 -13.33 -19.51 -13.26
N LEU A 160 -14.13 -18.48 -13.53
CA LEU A 160 -15.59 -18.59 -13.49
C LEU A 160 -16.15 -19.55 -14.55
N ILE A 161 -15.45 -19.76 -15.67
CA ILE A 161 -15.82 -20.78 -16.67
C ILE A 161 -15.63 -22.19 -16.07
N GLY A 162 -14.53 -22.42 -15.34
CA GLY A 162 -14.22 -23.72 -14.73
C GLY A 162 -15.11 -24.12 -13.54
N LEU A 163 -15.88 -23.19 -12.96
CA LEU A 163 -16.80 -23.47 -11.85
C LEU A 163 -18.20 -23.90 -12.33
N GLU A 164 -18.51 -23.75 -13.61
CA GLU A 164 -19.75 -24.22 -14.19
C GLU A 164 -19.64 -25.72 -14.51
N PRO A 165 -20.61 -26.54 -14.07
CA PRO A 165 -20.64 -27.94 -14.45
C PRO A 165 -20.98 -27.95 -15.93
N THR A 166 -20.04 -28.39 -16.75
CA THR A 166 -20.33 -28.77 -18.13
C THR A 166 -21.42 -29.84 -18.09
N LEU A 167 -22.65 -29.47 -18.46
CA LEU A 167 -23.75 -30.40 -18.72
C LEU A 167 -23.50 -31.12 -20.06
N SER A 168 -22.33 -31.73 -20.21
CA SER A 168 -22.07 -32.69 -21.28
C SER A 168 -22.37 -34.06 -20.70
N GLN A 169 -23.66 -34.37 -20.58
CA GLN A 169 -24.17 -35.62 -20.01
C GLN A 169 -24.04 -36.82 -20.98
N GLU A 170 -23.29 -36.70 -22.07
CA GLU A 170 -23.24 -37.73 -23.12
C GLU A 170 -21.91 -38.45 -23.31
N GLN A 171 -20.84 -38.07 -22.61
CA GLN A 171 -19.59 -38.82 -22.75
C GLN A 171 -18.79 -38.78 -21.46
N ILE A 172 -18.50 -39.99 -20.98
CA ILE A 172 -17.44 -40.38 -20.03
C ILE A 172 -17.97 -40.92 -18.70
N THR A 173 -18.16 -42.23 -18.70
CA THR A 173 -18.39 -43.09 -17.54
C THR A 173 -17.10 -43.39 -16.75
N ASP A 174 -15.96 -42.70 -16.97
CA ASP A 174 -14.68 -43.13 -16.35
C ASP A 174 -13.62 -42.02 -16.09
N LEU A 175 -14.00 -40.74 -16.05
CA LEU A 175 -13.09 -39.68 -15.57
C LEU A 175 -13.55 -39.19 -14.20
N PRO A 176 -12.62 -38.91 -13.26
CA PRO A 176 -12.97 -38.31 -11.98
C PRO A 176 -13.69 -36.98 -12.25
N GLN A 177 -15.00 -36.96 -11.99
CA GLN A 177 -15.81 -35.74 -11.96
C GLN A 177 -15.18 -34.82 -10.93
N THR A 178 -14.39 -33.83 -11.36
CA THR A 178 -13.68 -32.95 -10.43
C THR A 178 -14.72 -32.09 -9.71
N SER A 179 -14.83 -32.23 -8.40
CA SER A 179 -15.85 -31.51 -7.64
C SER A 179 -15.52 -30.02 -7.61
N ARG A 180 -16.53 -29.15 -7.67
CA ARG A 180 -16.37 -27.70 -7.49
C ARG A 180 -15.61 -27.37 -6.20
N ARG A 181 -15.80 -28.19 -5.15
CA ARG A 181 -15.11 -28.06 -3.87
C ARG A 181 -13.60 -28.24 -4.04
N ASP A 182 -13.17 -29.23 -4.82
CA ASP A 182 -11.74 -29.53 -5.04
C ASP A 182 -11.06 -28.39 -5.82
N VAL A 183 -11.75 -27.83 -6.80
CA VAL A 183 -11.25 -26.67 -7.57
C VAL A 183 -11.07 -25.45 -6.65
N LEU A 184 -12.06 -25.14 -5.81
CA LEU A 184 -11.98 -24.01 -4.88
C LEU A 184 -10.92 -24.22 -3.80
N ILE A 185 -10.80 -25.42 -3.24
CA ILE A 185 -9.77 -25.75 -2.24
C ILE A 185 -8.38 -25.63 -2.86
N ARG A 186 -8.18 -26.16 -4.07
CA ARG A 186 -6.90 -26.05 -4.78
C ARG A 186 -6.54 -24.59 -5.06
N LEU A 187 -7.51 -23.79 -5.49
CA LEU A 187 -7.32 -22.37 -5.75
C LEU A 187 -6.97 -21.58 -4.48
N ALA A 188 -7.69 -21.84 -3.39
CA ALA A 188 -7.44 -21.22 -2.08
C ALA A 188 -6.04 -21.59 -1.57
N ALA A 189 -5.66 -22.86 -1.64
CA ALA A 189 -4.34 -23.34 -1.23
C ALA A 189 -3.21 -22.73 -2.06
N SER A 190 -3.36 -22.66 -3.40
CA SER A 190 -2.37 -22.01 -4.27
C SER A 190 -2.25 -20.52 -4.00
N SER A 191 -3.37 -19.84 -3.80
CA SER A 191 -3.42 -18.39 -3.51
C SER A 191 -2.76 -18.07 -2.18
N ALA A 192 -3.07 -18.85 -1.14
CA ALA A 192 -2.42 -18.73 0.17
C ALA A 192 -0.93 -19.05 0.10
N GLY A 193 -0.54 -20.10 -0.63
CA GLY A 193 0.87 -20.46 -0.83
C GLY A 193 1.67 -19.37 -1.53
N ILE A 194 1.12 -18.77 -2.58
CA ILE A 194 1.74 -17.62 -3.26
C ILE A 194 1.85 -16.43 -2.31
N ALA A 195 0.78 -16.13 -1.57
CA ALA A 195 0.78 -15.00 -0.64
C ALA A 195 1.84 -15.15 0.47
N ILE A 196 1.92 -16.32 1.09
CA ILE A 196 2.90 -16.62 2.13
C ILE A 196 4.32 -16.61 1.55
N GLY A 197 4.53 -17.24 0.39
CA GLY A 197 5.83 -17.29 -0.27
C GLY A 197 6.34 -15.91 -0.66
N ALA A 198 5.48 -15.09 -1.27
CA ALA A 198 5.78 -13.71 -1.64
C ALA A 198 6.05 -12.83 -0.41
N PHE A 199 5.27 -12.97 0.66
CA PHE A 199 5.52 -12.28 1.92
C PHE A 199 6.89 -12.66 2.50
N GLY A 200 7.22 -13.95 2.54
CA GLY A 200 8.51 -14.46 2.99
C GLY A 200 9.67 -13.93 2.14
N LEU A 201 9.56 -14.01 0.82
CA LEU A 201 10.56 -13.50 -0.13
C LEU A 201 10.75 -11.99 0.00
N GLY A 202 9.68 -11.21 0.09
CA GLY A 202 9.75 -9.76 0.28
C GLY A 202 10.45 -9.39 1.58
N ARG A 203 10.18 -10.11 2.66
CA ARG A 203 10.85 -9.88 3.95
C ARG A 203 12.35 -10.19 3.91
N LEU A 204 12.77 -11.17 3.12
CA LEU A 204 14.18 -11.57 3.00
C LEU A 204 14.98 -10.70 2.02
N LEU A 205 14.38 -10.34 0.88
CA LEU A 205 15.05 -9.66 -0.23
C LEU A 205 14.89 -8.14 -0.18
N GLY A 206 13.97 -7.66 0.64
CA GLY A 206 13.64 -6.26 0.69
C GLY A 206 14.75 -5.39 1.27
N PRO A 207 14.90 -4.15 0.78
CA PRO A 207 15.82 -3.19 1.36
C PRO A 207 15.59 -3.11 2.87
N SER A 208 16.64 -3.32 3.65
CA SER A 208 16.62 -2.97 5.06
C SER A 208 16.26 -1.49 5.12
N ARG A 209 15.02 -1.17 5.53
CA ARG A 209 14.58 0.22 5.69
C ARG A 209 15.64 0.89 6.54
N GLN A 210 16.42 1.78 5.93
CA GLN A 210 17.35 2.60 6.68
C GLN A 210 16.48 3.37 7.65
N VAL A 211 16.66 3.07 8.92
CA VAL A 211 16.14 3.83 10.04
C VAL A 211 16.56 5.28 9.80
N THR A 212 15.63 6.10 9.31
CA THR A 212 15.87 7.50 9.05
C THR A 212 15.87 8.23 10.38
N GLY A 213 17.09 8.46 10.91
CA GLY A 213 17.46 9.53 11.83
C GLY A 213 16.91 9.49 13.26
N ALA A 214 15.72 8.96 13.52
CA ALA A 214 15.05 9.09 14.81
C ALA A 214 15.50 8.07 15.87
N SER A 215 16.21 7.00 15.48
CA SER A 215 16.71 6.00 16.44
C SER A 215 18.19 5.65 16.26
N ARG A 216 18.99 6.58 15.72
CA ARG A 216 20.43 6.57 15.95
C ARG A 216 20.72 7.43 17.18
N PRO A 217 21.36 6.88 18.24
CA PRO A 217 22.04 7.73 19.21
C PRO A 217 22.99 8.65 18.43
N LEU A 218 22.93 9.95 18.72
CA LEU A 218 23.86 10.91 18.13
C LEU A 218 25.29 10.40 18.37
N GLU A 219 26.08 10.27 17.32
CA GLU A 219 27.51 10.01 17.45
C GLU A 219 28.10 11.09 18.35
N GLU A 220 28.71 10.64 19.45
CA GLU A 220 29.34 11.48 20.44
C GLU A 220 30.40 12.37 19.76
N PRO A 221 30.44 13.68 20.01
CA PRO A 221 31.35 14.56 19.29
C PRO A 221 32.81 14.14 19.52
N ALA A 222 33.51 13.83 18.43
CA ALA A 222 34.95 13.56 18.45
C ALA A 222 35.71 14.79 19.00
N PRO A 223 36.80 14.59 19.76
CA PRO A 223 37.49 15.67 20.46
C PRO A 223 38.14 16.66 19.48
N ASN A 224 37.93 17.95 19.76
CA ASN A 224 38.47 19.12 19.06
C ASN A 224 39.92 18.94 18.58
N ILE A 225 40.13 18.87 17.26
CA ILE A 225 41.45 19.13 16.67
C ILE A 225 41.53 20.62 16.40
N THR A 226 42.37 21.28 17.18
CA THR A 226 42.67 22.72 17.08
C THR A 226 43.46 22.99 15.80
N ALA A 227 42.82 23.52 14.76
CA ALA A 227 43.51 24.05 13.58
C ALA A 227 43.72 25.56 13.75
N LYS A 228 44.99 25.96 13.92
CA LYS A 228 45.46 27.35 13.97
C LYS A 228 45.12 28.07 12.66
N SER A 229 44.31 29.12 12.71
CA SER A 229 44.18 30.09 11.61
C SER A 229 45.38 31.03 11.60
N THR A 230 46.23 30.89 10.58
CA THR A 230 47.27 31.87 10.24
C THR A 230 46.62 33.07 9.53
N VAL A 231 46.84 34.26 10.07
CA VAL A 231 46.36 35.55 9.53
C VAL A 231 47.29 36.04 8.41
N GLN A 232 46.73 36.45 7.27
CA GLN A 232 47.44 37.18 6.20
C GLN A 232 46.55 38.35 5.74
N PRO A 233 46.99 39.63 5.81
CA PRO A 233 46.13 40.77 5.43
C PRO A 233 46.49 41.46 4.09
N ALA A 234 45.47 42.18 3.58
CA ALA A 234 45.42 43.33 2.63
C ALA A 234 45.21 43.03 1.12
N PRO A 235 44.63 43.97 0.30
CA PRO A 235 44.20 45.36 0.58
C PRO A 235 42.77 45.74 0.09
N SER A 236 42.38 46.99 0.40
CA SER A 236 41.08 47.67 0.34
C SER A 236 40.65 48.33 -0.99
N THR A 237 39.39 48.19 -1.44
CA THR A 237 38.54 49.21 -2.16
C THR A 237 37.04 48.74 -2.27
N PRO A 238 36.01 49.61 -2.41
CA PRO A 238 34.61 49.35 -1.95
C PRO A 238 33.54 49.16 -3.11
N PRO A 239 32.20 49.21 -2.89
CA PRO A 239 31.13 48.24 -3.29
C PRO A 239 30.37 48.67 -4.61
N PRO A 240 29.18 48.15 -5.08
CA PRO A 240 28.15 47.31 -4.44
C PRO A 240 27.40 46.23 -5.29
N SER A 241 26.55 45.46 -4.59
CA SER A 241 25.30 44.80 -5.03
C SER A 241 25.34 43.71 -6.12
N THR A 242 25.17 42.44 -5.68
CA THR A 242 24.12 41.49 -6.15
C THR A 242 24.16 40.22 -5.28
N LEU A 243 23.00 39.74 -4.79
CA LEU A 243 22.84 38.34 -4.37
C LEU A 243 23.08 37.43 -5.59
N PRO A 244 23.74 36.25 -5.46
CA PRO A 244 23.00 35.05 -5.05
C PRO A 244 23.81 33.92 -4.32
N GLU A 245 23.03 33.06 -3.67
CA GLU A 245 23.20 31.62 -3.45
C GLU A 245 24.33 31.03 -2.56
N GLN A 246 23.88 30.00 -1.81
CA GLN A 246 24.63 28.95 -1.11
C GLN A 246 25.29 29.32 0.22
N THR A 247 24.62 28.96 1.33
CA THR A 247 25.03 27.84 2.22
C THR A 247 24.03 27.76 3.38
N ALA A 248 22.86 27.13 3.15
CA ALA A 248 21.85 26.88 4.20
C ALA A 248 22.07 25.53 4.91
N ALA A 249 23.32 25.10 5.09
CA ALA A 249 23.68 23.81 5.69
C ALA A 249 24.53 23.95 6.97
N ALA A 250 24.68 25.15 7.53
CA ALA A 250 25.49 25.37 8.74
C ALA A 250 24.89 26.39 9.72
N VAL A 251 23.55 26.44 9.83
CA VAL A 251 22.92 27.10 10.99
C VAL A 251 22.84 26.05 12.10
N THR A 252 23.94 25.96 12.83
CA THR A 252 24.10 25.22 14.08
C THR A 252 22.96 25.55 15.03
N ARG A 253 22.46 24.53 15.74
CA ARG A 253 21.34 24.51 16.71
C ARG A 253 21.36 25.58 17.82
N ASP A 254 22.40 26.41 17.89
CA ASP A 254 22.59 27.47 18.90
C ASP A 254 22.25 28.90 18.42
N GLN A 255 21.86 29.12 17.16
CA GLN A 255 21.72 30.48 16.61
C GLN A 255 20.29 31.03 16.48
N ILE A 256 19.26 30.31 16.91
CA ILE A 256 17.90 30.88 16.95
C ILE A 256 17.68 31.53 18.31
N ALA A 257 18.22 32.74 18.49
CA ALA A 257 17.90 33.57 19.64
C ALA A 257 16.45 34.10 19.48
N PRO A 258 15.54 33.83 20.43
CA PRO A 258 14.20 34.39 20.37
C PRO A 258 14.23 35.91 20.36
N ALA A 259 13.30 36.53 19.64
CA ALA A 259 13.15 37.97 19.64
C ALA A 259 12.91 38.48 21.08
N PRO A 260 13.50 39.62 21.50
CA PRO A 260 13.34 40.14 22.85
C PRO A 260 11.86 40.23 23.24
N GLY A 261 11.47 39.58 24.34
CA GLY A 261 10.08 39.55 24.84
C GLY A 261 9.27 38.29 24.49
N THR A 262 9.85 37.31 23.79
CA THR A 262 9.21 36.01 23.56
C THR A 262 9.66 34.96 24.60
N ARG A 263 8.73 34.10 25.04
CA ARG A 263 9.00 33.01 26.00
C ARG A 263 9.87 31.95 25.34
N LEU A 264 10.87 31.45 26.05
CA LEU A 264 11.73 30.35 25.62
C LEU A 264 10.97 29.02 25.74
N GLU A 265 10.03 28.73 24.84
CA GLU A 265 9.43 27.40 24.76
C GLU A 265 10.27 26.50 23.86
N LEU A 266 11.44 26.10 24.39
CA LEU A 266 12.17 24.95 23.87
C LEU A 266 11.64 23.73 24.61
N THR A 267 10.54 23.15 24.13
CA THR A 267 10.13 21.82 24.58
C THR A 267 11.18 20.83 24.07
N PRO A 268 11.88 20.10 24.96
CA PRO A 268 12.81 19.06 24.54
C PRO A 268 12.08 18.06 23.63
N ASN A 269 12.74 17.55 22.57
CA ASN A 269 12.10 16.64 21.61
C ASN A 269 11.43 15.43 22.28
N ASP A 270 11.97 14.97 23.41
CA ASP A 270 11.46 13.83 24.17
C ASP A 270 10.09 14.11 24.81
N ASP A 271 9.78 15.37 25.10
CA ASP A 271 8.50 15.82 25.65
C ASP A 271 7.50 16.23 24.55
N PHE A 272 7.92 16.32 23.29
CA PHE A 272 7.08 16.78 22.18
C PHE A 272 6.02 15.74 21.73
N TYR A 273 6.23 14.47 22.07
CA TYR A 273 5.38 13.35 21.67
C TYR A 273 4.73 12.60 22.86
N ARG A 274 4.85 13.14 24.07
CA ARG A 274 4.11 12.60 25.22
C ARG A 274 2.66 13.07 25.14
N ILE A 275 1.79 12.19 24.63
CA ILE A 275 0.35 12.35 24.80
C ILE A 275 0.03 11.81 26.20
N ASP A 276 0.05 12.70 27.18
CA ASP A 276 -0.55 12.41 28.49
C ASP A 276 -2.08 12.49 28.32
N ILE A 277 -2.76 11.35 28.48
CA ILE A 277 -4.21 11.25 28.69
C ILE A 277 -4.50 10.72 30.09
#